data_AF-A0A227J5F2-F1
#
_entry.id   AF-A0A227J5F2-F1
#
_cell.length_a   1.000
_cell.length_b   1.000
_cell.length_c   1.000
_cell.angle_alpha   90.00
_cell.angle_beta   90.00
_cell.angle_gamma   90.00
#
_symmetry.space_group_name_H-M   'P 1'
#
loop_
_entity.id
_entity.type
_entity.pdbx_description
1 polymer ?
#
loop_
_entity_poly.entity_id
_entity_poly.type
_entity_poly.pdbx_seq_one_letter_code
_entity_poly.pdbx_strand_id
1 'polypeptide(L)'
;PYVSGETSVGMQWNGNAFQGQVEMPELKFVMPEEGAVLWMDNFTIPSGSKNKTLAHKFINFMYQSENQAEIVTSLGYASATNAGRDKLPEELKNNRTIFPSSEDMKKGEFINDVGAETLA
;
A
#
# COMPACT_ATOMS: atom_id res chain seq x y z
N PRO A 1 6.50 -15.35 8.34
CA PRO A 1 7.03 -16.60 7.76
C PRO A 1 8.38 -16.43 7.04
N TYR A 2 8.63 -15.31 6.34
CA TYR A 2 9.91 -15.08 5.64
C TYR A 2 11.06 -14.77 6.63
N VAL A 3 10.88 -13.77 7.49
CA VAL A 3 11.90 -13.37 8.49
C VAL A 3 12.19 -14.48 9.50
N SER A 4 11.18 -15.28 9.86
CA SER A 4 11.33 -16.45 10.74
C SER A 4 12.02 -17.65 10.08
N GLY A 5 12.28 -17.61 8.76
CA GLY A 5 12.88 -18.71 8.01
C GLY A 5 11.94 -19.91 7.76
N GLU A 6 10.64 -19.77 8.01
CA GLU A 6 9.64 -20.84 7.79
C GLU A 6 9.29 -21.04 6.32
N THR A 7 9.51 -20.01 5.48
CA THR A 7 9.33 -20.10 4.03
C THR A 7 10.36 -19.25 3.29
N SER A 8 10.78 -19.70 2.11
CA SER A 8 11.79 -19.02 1.29
C SER A 8 11.19 -18.19 0.14
N VAL A 9 9.95 -18.47 -0.26
CA VAL A 9 9.29 -17.80 -1.39
C VAL A 9 7.77 -17.82 -1.21
N GLY A 10 7.09 -16.80 -1.71
CA GLY A 10 5.64 -16.73 -1.71
C GLY A 10 5.14 -15.35 -2.09
N MET A 11 3.83 -15.16 -1.99
CA MET A 11 3.18 -13.88 -2.20
C MET A 11 3.20 -13.05 -0.91
N GLN A 12 3.26 -11.73 -1.06
CA GLN A 12 3.19 -10.79 0.06
C GLN A 12 2.72 -9.42 -0.41
N TRP A 13 2.02 -8.67 0.44
CA TRP A 13 1.75 -7.25 0.20
C TRP A 13 3.02 -6.42 0.38
N ASN A 14 3.13 -5.35 -0.41
CA ASN A 14 4.36 -4.60 -0.50
C ASN A 14 4.76 -3.90 0.81
N GLY A 15 3.82 -3.41 1.62
CA GLY A 15 4.14 -2.82 2.93
C GLY A 15 4.73 -3.84 3.91
N ASN A 16 4.16 -5.05 3.97
CA ASN A 16 4.72 -6.15 4.76
C ASN A 16 6.08 -6.60 4.23
N ALA A 17 6.27 -6.61 2.91
CA ALA A 17 7.58 -6.89 2.31
C ALA A 17 8.61 -5.81 2.68
N PHE A 18 8.24 -4.54 2.63
CA PHE A 18 9.10 -3.42 3.04
C PHE A 18 9.52 -3.55 4.51
N GLN A 19 8.58 -3.81 5.44
CA GLN A 19 8.92 -4.05 6.84
C GLN A 19 9.84 -5.27 7.01
N GLY A 20 9.56 -6.35 6.27
CA GLY A 20 10.44 -7.52 6.24
C GLY A 20 11.84 -7.21 5.72
N GLN A 21 12.00 -6.28 4.77
CA GLN A 21 13.29 -5.82 4.26
C GLN A 21 14.08 -4.98 5.27
N VAL A 22 13.40 -4.29 6.19
CA VAL A 22 14.05 -3.58 7.30
C VAL A 22 14.68 -4.57 8.28
N GLU A 23 14.00 -5.67 8.58
CA GLU A 23 14.50 -6.71 9.50
C GLU A 23 15.47 -7.70 8.83
N MET A 24 15.25 -8.00 7.55
CA MET A 24 15.98 -8.98 6.75
C MET A 24 16.36 -8.35 5.39
N PRO A 25 17.47 -7.59 5.30
CA PRO A 25 17.86 -6.82 4.11
C PRO A 25 18.06 -7.64 2.82
N GLU A 26 18.29 -8.94 2.94
CA GLU A 26 18.38 -9.89 1.83
C GLU A 26 17.02 -10.28 1.24
N LEU A 27 15.90 -9.97 1.90
CA LEU A 27 14.56 -10.21 1.39
C LEU A 27 14.33 -9.37 0.12
N LYS A 28 13.88 -10.03 -0.95
CA LYS A 28 13.59 -9.36 -2.22
C LYS A 28 12.10 -9.38 -2.49
N PHE A 29 11.54 -8.19 -2.70
CA PHE A 29 10.24 -8.03 -3.32
C PHE A 29 10.42 -7.92 -4.83
N VAL A 30 9.70 -8.76 -5.58
CA VAL A 30 9.84 -8.88 -7.04
C VAL A 30 8.49 -8.61 -7.68
N MET A 31 8.47 -7.73 -8.69
CA MET A 31 7.31 -7.57 -9.56
C MET A 31 7.35 -8.67 -10.64
N PRO A 32 6.30 -9.50 -10.79
CA PRO A 32 6.23 -10.52 -11.83
C PRO A 32 6.29 -9.94 -13.24
N GLU A 33 6.81 -10.71 -14.20
CA GLU A 33 6.93 -10.26 -15.60
C GLU A 33 5.56 -10.12 -16.27
N GLU A 34 4.60 -10.96 -15.86
CA GLU A 34 3.23 -11.02 -16.32
C GLU A 34 2.38 -9.84 -15.82
N GLY A 35 2.81 -9.18 -14.73
CA GLY A 35 2.04 -8.14 -14.05
C GLY A 35 1.77 -8.46 -12.58
N ALA A 36 1.57 -7.42 -11.78
CA ALA A 36 1.26 -7.52 -10.37
C ALA A 36 -0.23 -7.24 -10.11
N VAL A 37 -0.76 -7.82 -9.03
CA VAL A 37 -2.09 -7.46 -8.52
C VAL A 37 -2.00 -6.08 -7.87
N LEU A 38 -2.67 -5.10 -8.47
CA LEU A 38 -2.82 -3.75 -7.95
C LEU A 38 -4.08 -3.67 -7.08
N TRP A 39 -4.02 -2.86 -6.03
CA TRP A 39 -5.07 -2.76 -5.03
C TRP A 39 -5.08 -1.37 -4.40
N MET A 40 -6.20 -1.03 -3.76
CA MET A 40 -6.34 0.25 -3.06
C MET A 40 -7.34 0.12 -1.91
N ASP A 41 -6.87 0.37 -0.70
CA ASP A 41 -7.73 0.51 0.48
C ASP A 41 -8.23 1.94 0.61
N ASN A 42 -9.52 2.10 0.89
CA ASN A 42 -10.18 3.40 0.96
C ASN A 42 -10.98 3.54 2.25
N PHE A 43 -10.98 4.74 2.82
CA PHE A 43 -11.91 5.06 3.89
C PHE A 43 -13.34 5.17 3.33
N THR A 44 -14.28 4.55 4.03
CA THR A 44 -15.72 4.72 3.77
C THR A 44 -16.43 5.12 5.06
N ILE A 45 -17.53 5.89 4.92
CA ILE A 45 -18.41 6.22 6.04
C ILE A 45 -19.71 5.43 5.85
N PRO A 46 -19.97 4.40 6.69
CA PRO A 46 -21.20 3.64 6.61
C PRO A 46 -22.44 4.53 6.74
N SER A 47 -23.48 4.21 5.97
CA SER A 47 -24.72 5.01 5.91
C SER A 47 -25.38 5.23 7.27
N GLY A 48 -25.31 4.21 8.14
CA GLY A 48 -25.82 4.20 9.51
C GLY A 48 -24.90 4.83 10.57
N SER A 49 -23.76 5.44 10.18
CA SER A 49 -22.86 6.08 11.13
C SER A 49 -23.56 7.22 11.88
N LYS A 50 -23.53 7.17 13.21
CA LYS A 50 -24.08 8.22 14.09
C LYS A 50 -23.17 9.45 14.21
N ASN A 51 -21.91 9.33 13.77
CA ASN A 51 -20.86 10.34 13.98
C ASN A 51 -20.18 10.77 12.66
N LYS A 52 -20.97 11.03 11.61
CA LYS A 52 -20.46 11.36 10.26
C LYS A 52 -19.50 12.55 10.25
N THR A 53 -19.82 13.61 11.01
CA THR A 53 -18.95 14.80 11.13
C THR A 53 -17.56 14.45 11.68
N LEU A 54 -17.49 13.58 12.69
CA LEU A 54 -16.20 13.16 13.25
C LEU A 54 -15.45 12.25 12.28
N ALA A 55 -16.15 11.37 11.57
CA ALA A 55 -15.54 10.52 10.55
C ALA A 55 -14.90 11.36 9.43
N HIS A 56 -15.58 12.42 8.95
CA HIS A 56 -14.98 13.36 8.00
C HIS A 56 -13.74 14.07 8.56
N LYS A 57 -13.77 14.50 9.82
CA LYS A 57 -12.59 15.10 10.47
C LYS A 57 -11.42 14.13 10.55
N PHE A 58 -11.68 12.86 10.86
CA PHE A 58 -10.66 11.82 10.90
C PHE A 58 -10.07 11.56 9.51
N ILE A 59 -10.90 11.41 8.48
CA ILE A 59 -10.42 11.24 7.10
C ILE A 59 -9.56 12.46 6.71
N ASN A 60 -10.04 13.69 6.97
CA ASN A 60 -9.26 14.89 6.68
C ASN A 60 -7.91 14.91 7.43
N PHE A 61 -7.88 14.45 8.69
CA PHE A 61 -6.65 14.29 9.45
C PHE A 61 -5.72 13.28 8.78
N MET A 62 -6.20 12.09 8.41
CA MET A 62 -5.38 11.06 7.76
C MET A 62 -4.77 11.53 6.44
N TYR A 63 -5.43 12.41 5.70
CA TYR A 63 -4.95 12.95 4.42
C TYR A 63 -4.02 14.18 4.56
N GLN A 64 -3.73 14.65 5.78
CA GLN A 64 -2.70 15.69 5.96
C GLN A 64 -1.32 15.17 5.52
N SER A 65 -0.51 16.05 4.95
CA SER A 65 0.76 15.68 4.30
C SER A 65 1.72 14.94 5.24
N GLU A 66 1.82 15.37 6.49
CA GLU A 66 2.67 14.80 7.54
C GLU A 66 2.20 13.38 7.89
N ASN A 67 0.88 13.19 8.01
CA ASN A 67 0.31 11.90 8.36
C ASN A 67 0.43 10.90 7.20
N GLN A 68 0.31 11.38 5.96
CA GLN A 68 0.57 10.55 4.78
C GLN A 68 2.03 10.14 4.67
N ALA A 69 2.97 11.05 4.95
CA ALA A 69 4.40 10.72 4.98
C ALA A 69 4.75 9.73 6.09
N GLU A 70 4.11 9.88 7.26
CA GLU A 70 4.25 8.96 8.40
C GLU A 70 3.77 7.54 8.04
N ILE A 71 2.62 7.41 7.36
CA ILE A 71 2.12 6.11 6.88
C ILE A 71 3.15 5.41 6.00
N VAL A 72 3.76 6.13 5.05
CA VAL A 72 4.77 5.52 4.17
C VAL A 72 6.00 5.11 4.95
N THR A 73 6.50 5.97 5.82
CA THR A 73 7.74 5.74 6.58
C THR A 73 7.59 4.56 7.54
N SER A 74 6.45 4.47 8.21
CA SER A 74 6.21 3.47 9.25
C SER A 74 5.69 2.15 8.71
N LEU A 75 4.92 2.15 7.60
CA LEU A 75 4.27 0.94 7.10
C LEU A 75 4.74 0.48 5.72
N GLY A 76 5.40 1.34 4.93
CA GLY A 76 5.82 1.02 3.57
C GLY A 76 4.70 1.03 2.53
N TYR A 77 3.53 1.57 2.85
CA TYR A 77 2.42 1.74 1.89
C TYR A 77 2.47 3.11 1.23
N ALA A 78 2.21 3.16 -0.08
CA ALA A 78 2.30 4.38 -0.86
C ALA A 78 1.34 5.47 -0.33
N SER A 79 1.83 6.72 -0.30
CA SER A 79 1.02 7.88 0.07
C SER A 79 -0.15 8.05 -0.90
N ALA A 80 -1.34 8.30 -0.36
CA ALA A 80 -2.54 8.64 -1.13
C ALA A 80 -2.53 10.10 -1.63
N THR A 81 -1.53 10.89 -1.25
CA THR A 81 -1.39 12.30 -1.67
C THR A 81 0.00 12.60 -2.21
N ASN A 82 0.08 13.48 -3.21
CA ASN A 82 1.37 13.99 -3.70
C ASN A 82 2.10 14.78 -2.61
N ALA A 83 1.39 15.63 -1.87
CA ALA A 83 1.98 16.42 -0.78
C ALA A 83 2.61 15.55 0.33
N GLY A 84 2.01 14.40 0.64
CA GLY A 84 2.62 13.42 1.56
C GLY A 84 3.86 12.76 0.96
N ARG A 85 3.82 12.38 -0.33
CA ARG A 85 4.98 11.82 -1.04
C ARG A 85 6.14 12.81 -1.09
N ASP A 86 5.87 14.09 -1.33
CA ASP A 86 6.88 15.13 -1.47
C ASP A 86 7.71 15.33 -0.20
N LYS A 87 7.14 15.02 0.97
CA LYS A 87 7.80 15.09 2.28
C LYS A 87 8.75 13.92 2.57
N LEU A 88 8.70 12.85 1.78
CA LEU A 88 9.54 11.68 2.02
C LEU A 88 11.00 11.94 1.63
N PRO A 89 11.96 11.25 2.27
CA PRO A 89 13.33 11.20 1.78
C PRO A 89 13.39 10.54 0.40
N GLU A 90 14.39 10.92 -0.41
CA GLU A 90 14.56 10.41 -1.77
C GLU A 90 14.69 8.88 -1.84
N GLU A 91 15.27 8.26 -0.81
CA GLU A 91 15.35 6.80 -0.71
C GLU A 91 13.96 6.14 -0.75
N LEU A 92 13.00 6.67 0.01
CA LEU A 92 11.64 6.12 0.04
C LEU A 92 10.85 6.51 -1.22
N LYS A 93 11.03 7.73 -1.75
CA LYS A 93 10.35 8.16 -2.99
C LYS A 93 10.69 7.29 -4.20
N ASN A 94 11.91 6.75 -4.22
CA ASN A 94 12.47 5.93 -5.29
C ASN A 94 12.49 4.43 -4.94
N ASN A 95 11.93 4.02 -3.79
CA ASN A 95 11.85 2.63 -3.42
C ASN A 95 10.77 1.93 -4.25
N ARG A 96 11.18 1.02 -5.15
CA ARG A 96 10.27 0.29 -6.06
C ARG A 96 9.27 -0.63 -5.34
N THR A 97 9.57 -1.10 -4.12
CA THR A 97 8.61 -1.87 -3.30
C THR A 97 7.44 -0.97 -2.89
N ILE A 98 7.70 0.29 -2.55
CA ILE A 98 6.66 1.24 -2.11
C ILE A 98 5.98 1.91 -3.32
N PHE A 99 6.79 2.43 -4.25
CA PHE A 99 6.34 3.13 -5.45
C PHE A 99 6.82 2.36 -6.69
N PRO A 100 6.00 1.47 -7.24
CA PRO A 100 6.31 0.74 -8.46
C PRO A 100 6.65 1.68 -9.62
N SER A 101 7.45 1.19 -10.57
CA SER A 101 7.76 1.97 -11.77
C SER A 101 6.52 2.13 -12.65
N SER A 102 6.55 3.11 -13.56
CA SER A 102 5.48 3.28 -14.55
C SER A 102 5.31 2.06 -15.46
N GLU A 103 6.34 1.23 -15.63
CA GLU A 103 6.23 -0.04 -16.37
C GLU A 103 5.51 -1.10 -15.55
N ASP A 104 5.85 -1.24 -14.26
CA ASP A 104 5.16 -2.15 -13.33
C ASP A 104 3.66 -1.83 -13.26
N MET A 105 3.33 -0.54 -13.15
CA MET A 105 1.94 -0.07 -13.10
C MET A 105 1.17 -0.35 -14.40
N LYS A 106 1.84 -0.38 -15.56
CA LYS A 106 1.19 -0.69 -16.85
C LYS A 106 0.91 -2.18 -17.03
N LYS A 107 1.75 -3.04 -16.44
CA LYS A 107 1.59 -4.51 -16.50
C LYS A 107 0.62 -5.01 -15.43
N GLY A 108 0.52 -4.30 -14.31
CA GLY A 108 -0.37 -4.69 -13.23
C GLY A 108 -1.85 -4.50 -13.54
N GLU A 109 -2.69 -5.20 -12.80
CA GLU A 109 -4.15 -5.17 -12.92
C GLU A 109 -4.79 -4.89 -11.56
N PHE A 110 -5.74 -3.95 -11.52
CA PHE A 110 -6.51 -3.67 -10.31
C PHE A 110 -7.55 -4.75 -10.05
N ILE A 111 -7.68 -5.16 -8.79
CA ILE A 111 -8.81 -5.97 -8.34
C ILE A 111 -10.09 -5.14 -8.48
N ASN A 112 -10.98 -5.55 -9.37
CA ASN A 112 -12.28 -4.93 -9.59
C ASN A 112 -13.40 -5.72 -8.92
N ASP A 113 -14.54 -5.06 -8.69
CA ASP A 113 -15.78 -5.75 -8.35
C ASP A 113 -16.17 -6.68 -9.50
N VAL A 114 -16.43 -7.95 -9.17
CA VAL A 114 -16.77 -9.01 -10.13
C VAL A 114 -18.28 -9.24 -10.23
N GLY A 115 -19.09 -8.42 -9.56
CA GLY A 115 -20.54 -8.46 -9.65
C GLY A 115 -21.17 -9.56 -8.80
N ALA A 116 -22.46 -9.41 -8.52
CA ALA A 116 -23.22 -10.30 -7.64
C ALA A 116 -23.38 -11.72 -8.22
N GLU A 117 -23.30 -11.86 -9.55
CA GLU A 117 -23.38 -13.12 -10.27
C GLU A 117 -22.26 -14.11 -9.94
N THR A 118 -21.16 -13.61 -9.36
CA THR A 118 -20.01 -14.44 -8.95
C THR A 118 -20.06 -14.87 -7.48
N LEU A 119 -21.05 -14.38 -6.71
CA LEU A 119 -21.29 -14.82 -5.35
C LEU A 119 -21.99 -16.20 -5.39
N ALA A 120 -21.20 -17.26 -5.17
CA ALA A 120 -21.68 -18.65 -5.06
C ALA A 120 -22.56 -18.89 -3.83
#